data_AF-A0A1C0U3G8-F1
#
_entry.id   AF-A0A1C0U3G8-F1
#
_cell.length_a   1.000
_cell.length_b   1.000
_cell.length_c   1.000
_cell.angle_alpha   90.00
_cell.angle_beta   90.00
_cell.angle_gamma   90.00
#
_symmetry.space_group_name_H-M   'P 1'
#
loop_
_entity.id
_entity.type
_entity.pdbx_description
1 polymer ?
#
loop_
_entity_poly.entity_id
_entity_poly.type
_entity_poly.pdbx_seq_one_letter_code
_entity_poly.pdbx_strand_id
1 'polypeptide(L)'
;MFKYDTSEKMAKFGKGKTSDGMLLDTLYLEIPDEKAVMSAYKSQILDELRNFSEKTHSFFSGKKPLYSKKYLANLAAHAGYVHVTDYNSIGNYKDGFVNFKDNSRNLAEGKLFPGIRLIKRPKLSIVRDKETERWKKQESDEADAYEITDIESFISGVRDMYSRANVDLHPVIESLIRNHIVNNDHVLPTMAGIAGLHAEVQALNNLLILADGRAGKIVGGRKIEEYMQDMLKSFIFTQRLTTKQAGNDFAACHNCSGILSVPANVITGKVASAGSNFSLILSRYKNSQESPI
;
A
#
# COMPACT_ATOMS: atom_id res chain seq x y z
N MET A 1 -22.63 4.07 -14.44
CA MET A 1 -22.83 5.47 -14.87
C MET A 1 -24.01 6.02 -14.08
N PHE A 2 -23.76 6.72 -12.98
CA PHE A 2 -24.81 7.33 -12.15
C PHE A 2 -24.70 8.85 -12.28
N LYS A 3 -25.74 9.50 -12.79
CA LYS A 3 -25.89 10.97 -12.74
C LYS A 3 -26.75 11.28 -11.50
N TYR A 4 -26.18 12.00 -10.54
CA TYR A 4 -26.94 12.59 -9.44
C TYR A 4 -26.95 14.11 -9.61
N ASP A 5 -28.15 14.68 -9.58
CA ASP A 5 -28.40 16.11 -9.77
C ASP A 5 -27.98 16.87 -8.50
N THR A 6 -26.97 17.74 -8.63
CA THR A 6 -26.25 18.39 -7.52
C THR A 6 -26.94 19.67 -7.01
N SER A 7 -28.02 20.11 -7.67
CA SER A 7 -28.63 21.41 -7.42
C SER A 7 -29.51 21.47 -6.15
N GLU A 8 -30.00 20.33 -5.64
CA GLU A 8 -31.01 20.33 -4.57
C GLU A 8 -30.44 20.23 -3.13
N LYS A 9 -29.18 19.80 -2.97
CA LYS A 9 -28.58 19.59 -1.63
C LYS A 9 -27.99 20.85 -0.98
N MET A 10 -27.61 21.86 -1.76
CA MET A 10 -27.01 23.09 -1.21
C MET A 10 -28.00 23.95 -0.41
N ALA A 11 -29.31 23.85 -0.70
CA ALA A 11 -30.33 24.66 -0.04
C ALA A 11 -30.68 24.20 1.39
N LYS A 12 -30.34 22.96 1.79
CA LYS A 12 -30.74 22.39 3.09
C LYS A 12 -29.67 22.38 4.18
N PHE A 13 -28.40 22.68 3.86
CA PHE A 13 -27.29 22.60 4.83
C PHE A 13 -26.86 23.95 5.42
N GLY A 14 -27.42 25.07 4.95
CA GLY A 14 -27.03 26.42 5.37
C GLY A 14 -27.80 26.94 6.58
N LYS A 15 -27.50 26.44 7.79
CA LYS A 15 -27.77 27.18 9.05
C LYS A 15 -26.94 26.58 10.18
N GLY A 16 -25.77 27.17 10.45
CA GLY A 16 -25.02 26.97 11.70
C GLY A 16 -23.56 26.51 11.59
N LYS A 17 -22.99 26.27 10.40
CA LYS A 17 -21.58 25.88 10.27
C LYS A 17 -20.68 27.12 10.08
N THR A 18 -19.53 27.13 10.74
CA THR A 18 -18.47 28.12 10.52
C THR A 18 -17.96 28.03 9.07
N SER A 19 -17.37 29.11 8.55
CA SER A 19 -16.78 29.15 7.19
C SER A 19 -15.87 27.97 6.88
N ASP A 20 -15.16 27.50 7.92
CA ASP A 20 -14.16 26.44 7.82
C ASP A 20 -14.81 25.06 7.74
N GLY A 21 -15.95 24.87 8.42
CA GLY A 21 -16.77 23.66 8.29
C GLY A 21 -17.42 23.54 6.91
N MET A 22 -17.75 24.67 6.27
CA MET A 22 -18.24 24.69 4.89
C MET A 22 -17.14 24.36 3.87
N LEU A 23 -15.90 24.81 4.09
CA LEU A 23 -14.75 24.48 3.22
C LEU A 23 -14.45 22.98 3.24
N LEU A 24 -14.50 22.36 4.42
CA LEU A 24 -14.37 20.91 4.59
C LEU A 24 -15.50 20.17 3.89
N ASP A 25 -16.77 20.51 4.10
CA ASP A 25 -17.85 19.83 3.37
C ASP A 25 -17.70 19.98 1.83
N THR A 26 -17.12 21.08 1.35
CA THR A 26 -16.88 21.35 -0.08
C THR A 26 -15.73 20.50 -0.65
N LEU A 27 -14.66 20.26 0.11
CA LEU A 27 -13.52 19.41 -0.31
C LEU A 27 -13.86 17.91 -0.36
N TYR A 28 -15.00 17.51 0.22
CA TYR A 28 -15.38 16.10 0.41
C TYR A 28 -16.56 15.67 -0.49
N LEU A 29 -17.03 16.53 -1.41
CA LEU A 29 -18.10 16.19 -2.35
C LEU A 29 -17.54 15.56 -3.65
N GLU A 30 -17.92 14.31 -3.84
CA GLU A 30 -17.86 13.45 -5.03
C GLU A 30 -16.48 12.94 -5.52
N ILE A 31 -15.39 13.70 -5.47
CA ILE A 31 -14.00 13.18 -5.51
C ILE A 31 -13.12 14.19 -4.76
N PRO A 32 -12.46 13.79 -3.66
CA PRO A 32 -11.64 14.73 -2.90
C PRO A 32 -10.43 15.20 -3.71
N ASP A 33 -10.22 16.52 -3.74
CA ASP A 33 -8.96 17.10 -4.23
C ASP A 33 -7.84 16.78 -3.23
N GLU A 34 -7.19 15.64 -3.42
CA GLU A 34 -6.10 15.15 -2.57
C GLU A 34 -5.03 16.22 -2.36
N LYS A 35 -4.74 17.04 -3.38
CA LYS A 35 -3.71 18.09 -3.29
C LYS A 35 -4.16 19.24 -2.39
N ALA A 36 -5.42 19.66 -2.50
CA ALA A 36 -5.99 20.68 -1.62
C ALA A 36 -6.09 20.18 -0.17
N VAL A 37 -6.52 18.93 0.04
CA VAL A 37 -6.56 18.27 1.37
C VAL A 37 -5.15 18.21 1.96
N MET A 38 -4.17 17.69 1.21
CA MET A 38 -2.77 17.66 1.63
C MET A 38 -2.25 19.05 2.02
N SER A 39 -2.53 20.07 1.21
CA SER A 39 -2.09 21.43 1.48
C SER A 39 -2.67 21.98 2.78
N ALA A 40 -3.94 21.70 3.06
CA ALA A 40 -4.63 22.16 4.26
C ALA A 40 -4.03 21.58 5.56
N TYR A 41 -3.59 20.32 5.51
CA TYR A 41 -3.13 19.59 6.70
C TYR A 41 -1.60 19.53 6.83
N LYS A 42 -0.84 19.96 5.81
CA LYS A 42 0.62 19.82 5.78
C LYS A 42 1.31 20.40 7.01
N SER A 43 0.94 21.61 7.44
CA SER A 43 1.57 22.28 8.60
C SER A 43 1.32 21.54 9.92
N GLN A 44 0.18 20.87 10.03
CA GLN A 44 -0.26 20.22 11.26
C GLN A 44 0.51 18.92 11.51
N ILE A 45 0.84 18.19 10.45
CA ILE A 45 1.51 16.89 10.55
C ILE A 45 3.04 16.99 10.53
N LEU A 46 3.62 18.20 10.44
CA LEU A 46 5.06 18.39 10.27
C LEU A 46 5.87 17.80 11.43
N ASP A 47 5.40 17.95 12.67
CA ASP A 47 6.13 17.47 13.84
C ASP A 47 6.16 15.93 13.90
N GLU A 48 5.06 15.28 13.53
CA GLU A 48 4.90 13.84 13.45
C GLU A 48 5.76 13.25 12.34
N LEU A 49 5.83 13.92 11.19
CA LEU A 49 6.72 13.53 10.10
C LEU A 49 8.19 13.69 10.48
N ARG A 50 8.54 14.76 11.20
CA ARG A 50 9.89 14.95 11.73
C ARG A 50 10.24 13.84 12.72
N ASN A 51 9.37 13.60 13.71
CA ASN A 51 9.55 12.58 14.73
C ASN A 51 9.64 11.17 14.13
N PHE A 52 8.80 10.86 13.14
CA PHE A 52 8.86 9.62 12.38
C PHE A 52 10.21 9.47 11.68
N SER A 53 10.65 10.50 10.97
CA SER A 53 11.92 10.49 10.25
C SER A 53 13.09 10.28 11.22
N GLU A 54 13.15 11.02 12.32
CA GLU A 54 14.18 10.85 13.37
C GLU A 54 14.17 9.44 13.95
N LYS A 55 12.98 8.87 14.20
CA LYS A 55 12.84 7.50 14.69
C LYS A 55 13.34 6.48 13.68
N THR A 56 13.00 6.59 12.40
CA THR A 56 13.51 5.70 11.36
C THR A 56 15.03 5.82 11.25
N HIS A 57 15.58 7.03 11.27
CA HIS A 57 17.03 7.25 11.28
C HIS A 57 17.72 6.66 12.52
N SER A 58 17.02 6.68 13.67
CA SER A 58 17.53 6.08 14.91
C SER A 58 17.79 4.58 14.78
N PHE A 59 17.05 3.86 13.93
CA PHE A 59 17.26 2.43 13.66
C PHE A 59 18.64 2.15 13.05
N PHE A 60 19.18 3.09 12.26
CA PHE A 60 20.49 2.92 11.63
C PHE A 60 21.66 3.45 12.48
N SER A 61 21.40 4.39 13.39
CA SER A 61 22.43 5.00 14.24
C SER A 61 22.91 4.12 15.40
N GLY A 62 22.31 2.94 15.61
CA GLY A 62 22.68 2.01 16.69
C GLY A 62 22.23 2.46 18.10
N LYS A 63 21.51 3.59 18.21
CA LYS A 63 21.01 4.14 19.48
C LYS A 63 19.81 3.37 20.08
N LYS A 64 19.21 2.43 19.34
CA LYS A 64 18.15 1.53 19.83
C LYS A 64 18.55 0.06 19.67
N PRO A 65 18.81 -0.69 20.76
CA PRO A 65 19.23 -2.10 20.70
C PRO A 65 18.13 -3.04 20.19
N LEU A 66 16.87 -2.60 20.08
CA LEU A 66 15.74 -3.41 19.60
C LEU A 66 15.83 -3.78 18.12
N TYR A 67 16.60 -3.04 17.30
CA TYR A 67 16.65 -3.22 15.85
C TYR A 67 18.06 -3.64 15.42
N SER A 68 18.37 -4.93 15.57
CA SER A 68 19.66 -5.46 15.10
C SER A 68 19.82 -5.24 13.58
N LYS A 69 21.06 -5.06 13.10
CA LYS A 69 21.36 -4.98 11.65
C LYS A 69 20.76 -6.16 10.86
N LYS A 70 20.71 -7.35 11.48
CA LYS A 70 20.12 -8.57 10.91
C LYS A 70 18.60 -8.50 10.79
N TYR A 71 17.93 -7.83 11.74
CA TYR A 71 16.49 -7.58 11.69
C TYR A 71 16.16 -6.58 10.56
N LEU A 72 16.87 -5.45 10.50
CA LEU A 72 16.64 -4.41 9.49
C LEU A 72 16.98 -4.86 8.06
N ALA A 73 17.99 -5.71 7.88
CA ALA A 73 18.32 -6.28 6.56
C ALA A 73 17.15 -7.04 5.92
N ASN A 74 16.21 -7.50 6.74
CA ASN A 74 15.03 -8.22 6.31
C ASN A 74 13.80 -7.32 6.16
N LEU A 75 13.88 -6.00 6.27
CA LEU A 75 12.72 -5.13 6.16
C LEU A 75 12.93 -4.13 5.02
N ALA A 76 11.99 -4.05 4.07
CA ALA A 76 12.10 -3.14 2.93
C ALA A 76 11.71 -1.70 3.29
N ALA A 77 10.68 -1.55 4.11
CA ALA A 77 10.00 -0.31 4.36
C ALA A 77 9.51 -0.22 5.81
N HIS A 78 9.50 1.00 6.34
CA HIS A 78 8.85 1.38 7.59
C HIS A 78 7.75 2.36 7.24
N ALA A 79 6.51 2.05 7.61
CA ALA A 79 5.38 2.94 7.39
C ALA A 79 4.76 3.43 8.69
N GLY A 80 4.07 4.54 8.60
CA GLY A 80 3.19 5.08 9.62
C GLY A 80 2.05 5.88 9.00
N TYR A 81 1.14 6.32 9.86
CA TYR A 81 0.08 7.23 9.47
C TYR A 81 -0.19 8.27 10.56
N VAL A 82 -0.72 9.40 10.11
CA VAL A 82 -1.43 10.38 10.94
C VAL A 82 -2.89 10.41 10.48
N HIS A 83 -3.82 10.46 11.42
CA HIS A 83 -5.23 10.71 11.19
C HIS A 83 -5.62 12.03 11.87
N VAL A 84 -6.20 12.94 11.10
CA VAL A 84 -6.59 14.26 11.55
C VAL A 84 -8.09 14.28 11.84
N THR A 85 -8.48 14.66 13.06
CA THR A 85 -9.90 14.66 13.45
C THR A 85 -10.57 15.97 13.03
N ASP A 86 -9.92 17.10 13.33
CA ASP A 86 -10.37 18.47 13.02
C ASP A 86 -9.21 19.33 12.51
N TYR A 87 -9.49 20.53 11.97
CA TYR A 87 -8.49 21.44 11.38
C TYR A 87 -7.34 21.84 12.32
N ASN A 88 -7.44 21.60 13.63
CA ASN A 88 -6.39 21.93 14.61
C ASN A 88 -6.00 20.74 15.51
N SER A 89 -6.43 19.51 15.21
CA SER A 89 -6.19 18.36 16.09
C SER A 89 -5.79 17.09 15.34
N ILE A 90 -4.61 16.59 15.67
CA ILE A 90 -4.20 15.23 15.33
C ILE A 90 -5.00 14.29 16.21
N GLY A 91 -5.82 13.46 15.57
CA GLY A 91 -6.63 12.47 16.26
C GLY A 91 -5.79 11.27 16.67
N ASN A 92 -5.02 10.71 15.73
CA ASN A 92 -4.19 9.54 16.00
C ASN A 92 -2.91 9.54 15.17
N TYR A 93 -1.81 9.15 15.79
CA TYR A 93 -0.54 8.83 15.11
C TYR A 93 -0.16 7.40 15.44
N LYS A 94 0.29 6.64 14.44
CA LYS A 94 0.95 5.35 14.67
C LYS A 94 1.95 5.02 13.58
N ASP A 95 3.04 4.40 13.97
CA ASP A 95 4.11 3.92 13.10
C ASP A 95 4.53 2.49 13.50
N GLY A 96 5.65 2.02 12.95
CA GLY A 96 6.20 0.71 13.26
C GLY A 96 5.70 -0.39 12.33
N PHE A 97 4.93 -0.04 11.31
CA PHE A 97 4.47 -1.00 10.31
C PHE A 97 5.61 -1.38 9.39
N VAL A 98 5.78 -2.68 9.17
CA VAL A 98 6.82 -3.25 8.31
C VAL A 98 6.20 -4.42 7.55
N ASN A 99 6.69 -4.72 6.35
CA ASN A 99 6.09 -5.76 5.51
C ASN A 99 6.01 -7.10 6.26
N PHE A 100 4.84 -7.75 6.20
CA PHE A 100 4.72 -9.13 6.63
C PHE A 100 5.59 -10.03 5.77
N LYS A 101 6.22 -11.01 6.40
CA LYS A 101 7.11 -11.96 5.74
C LYS A 101 6.79 -13.37 6.20
N ASP A 102 6.78 -14.28 5.25
CA ASP A 102 6.69 -15.71 5.49
C ASP A 102 7.77 -16.42 4.65
N ASN A 103 8.73 -17.05 5.35
CA ASN A 103 9.82 -17.77 4.71
C ASN A 103 9.38 -19.13 4.13
N SER A 104 8.16 -19.56 4.43
CA SER A 104 7.53 -20.79 3.94
C SER A 104 6.51 -20.55 2.81
N ARG A 105 5.96 -19.34 2.71
CA ARG A 105 4.96 -18.95 1.69
C ARG A 105 5.24 -17.56 1.16
N ASN A 106 5.79 -17.48 -0.05
CA ASN A 106 6.25 -16.25 -0.70
C ASN A 106 6.26 -16.43 -2.24
N LEU A 107 7.16 -15.74 -2.95
CA LEU A 107 7.29 -15.77 -4.41
C LEU A 107 8.44 -16.66 -4.91
N ALA A 108 9.02 -17.49 -4.05
CA ALA A 108 10.07 -18.44 -4.42
C ALA A 108 9.49 -19.79 -4.84
N GLU A 109 10.13 -20.44 -5.81
CA GLU A 109 9.79 -21.79 -6.26
C GLU A 109 9.69 -22.78 -5.09
N GLY A 110 8.66 -23.63 -5.09
CA GLY A 110 8.43 -24.63 -4.03
C GLY A 110 7.94 -24.06 -2.70
N LYS A 111 7.76 -22.74 -2.60
CA LYS A 111 7.27 -22.04 -1.41
C LYS A 111 6.24 -20.98 -1.77
N LEU A 112 5.41 -21.26 -2.78
CA LEU A 112 4.48 -20.26 -3.31
C LEU A 112 3.43 -19.86 -2.28
N PHE A 113 3.07 -18.59 -2.32
CA PHE A 113 1.92 -18.09 -1.58
C PHE A 113 0.63 -18.81 -2.06
N PRO A 114 -0.36 -19.05 -1.21
CA PRO A 114 -1.58 -19.73 -1.62
C PRO A 114 -2.28 -19.02 -2.79
N GLY A 115 -2.85 -19.80 -3.72
CA GLY A 115 -3.65 -19.28 -4.82
C GLY A 115 -2.89 -18.57 -5.94
N ILE A 116 -1.56 -18.75 -6.04
CA ILE A 116 -0.76 -18.13 -7.12
C ILE A 116 0.00 -19.15 -7.97
N ARG A 117 0.36 -18.71 -9.18
CA ARG A 117 1.33 -19.34 -10.08
C ARG A 117 2.36 -18.31 -10.54
N LEU A 118 3.64 -18.69 -10.60
CA LEU A 118 4.68 -17.83 -11.17
C LEU A 118 4.60 -17.82 -12.70
N ILE A 119 4.71 -16.64 -13.30
CA ILE A 119 4.88 -16.46 -14.73
C ILE A 119 6.38 -16.30 -15.00
N LYS A 120 7.02 -17.39 -15.41
CA LYS A 120 8.44 -17.41 -15.77
C LYS A 120 8.65 -16.97 -17.20
N ARG A 121 9.75 -16.26 -17.44
CA ARG A 121 10.18 -15.90 -18.79
C ARG A 121 11.66 -16.20 -18.95
N PRO A 122 12.07 -16.74 -20.11
CA PRO A 122 13.48 -16.87 -20.44
C PRO A 122 14.12 -15.50 -20.47
N LYS A 123 15.12 -15.29 -19.61
CA LYS A 123 15.90 -14.07 -19.54
C LYS A 123 17.33 -14.40 -19.93
N LEU A 124 17.80 -13.73 -20.97
CA LEU A 124 19.20 -13.74 -21.36
C LEU A 124 19.94 -12.68 -20.55
N SER A 125 20.81 -13.14 -19.66
CA SER A 125 21.73 -12.30 -18.90
C SER A 125 23.15 -12.50 -19.40
N ILE A 126 23.98 -11.45 -19.35
CA ILE A 126 25.41 -11.56 -19.60
C ILE A 126 26.08 -11.65 -18.23
N VAL A 127 26.58 -12.83 -17.91
CA VAL A 127 27.17 -13.12 -16.60
C VAL A 127 28.66 -13.34 -16.77
N ARG A 128 29.47 -12.79 -15.86
CA ARG A 128 30.91 -13.05 -15.85
C ARG A 128 31.16 -14.41 -15.22
N ASP A 129 31.76 -15.29 -16.00
CA ASP A 129 32.26 -16.58 -15.52
C ASP A 129 33.33 -16.35 -14.45
N LYS A 130 33.18 -16.96 -13.28
CA LYS A 130 34.11 -16.79 -12.16
C LYS A 130 35.44 -17.53 -12.36
N GLU A 131 35.45 -18.57 -13.19
CA GLU A 131 36.64 -19.38 -13.47
C GLU A 131 37.39 -18.88 -14.69
N THR A 132 36.67 -18.53 -15.76
CA THR A 132 37.31 -18.10 -17.01
C THR A 132 37.42 -16.59 -17.14
N GLU A 133 36.85 -15.83 -16.20
CA GLU A 133 36.68 -14.37 -16.22
C GLU A 133 35.99 -13.80 -17.48
N ARG A 134 35.50 -14.66 -18.38
CA ARG A 134 34.85 -14.28 -19.63
C ARG A 134 33.37 -13.99 -19.42
N TRP A 135 32.85 -13.06 -20.20
CA TRP A 135 31.42 -12.79 -20.26
C TRP A 135 30.73 -13.86 -21.10
N LYS A 136 29.74 -14.54 -20.52
CA LYS A 136 28.93 -15.56 -21.19
C LYS A 136 27.47 -15.20 -21.12
N LYS A 137 26.73 -15.51 -22.20
CA LYS A 137 25.27 -15.43 -22.20
C LYS A 137 24.75 -16.61 -21.39
N GLN A 138 23.95 -16.31 -20.39
CA GLN A 138 23.27 -17.28 -19.54
C GLN A 138 21.77 -17.05 -19.68
N GLU A 139 21.07 -18.11 -20.05
CA GLU A 139 19.62 -18.13 -20.04
C GLU A 139 19.15 -18.59 -18.66
N SER A 140 18.23 -17.84 -18.07
CA SER A 140 17.61 -18.16 -16.80
C SER A 140 16.11 -17.89 -16.86
N ASP A 141 15.31 -18.79 -16.30
CA ASP A 141 13.88 -18.55 -16.11
C ASP A 141 13.65 -17.71 -14.86
N GLU A 142 13.53 -16.40 -15.04
CA GLU A 142 13.15 -15.48 -13.95
C GLU A 142 11.63 -15.27 -13.95
N ALA A 143 11.02 -15.30 -12.76
CA ALA A 143 9.62 -14.97 -12.58
C ALA A 143 9.47 -13.46 -12.38
N ASP A 144 9.10 -12.74 -13.44
CA ASP A 144 8.87 -11.29 -13.40
C ASP A 144 7.48 -10.92 -12.87
N ALA A 145 6.54 -11.88 -12.92
CA ALA A 145 5.16 -11.71 -12.49
C ALA A 145 4.60 -13.00 -11.87
N TYR A 146 3.50 -12.85 -11.14
CA TYR A 146 2.69 -13.96 -10.65
C TYR A 146 1.22 -13.71 -11.01
N GLU A 147 0.52 -14.81 -11.30
CA GLU A 147 -0.91 -14.84 -11.54
C GLU A 147 -1.61 -15.33 -10.27
N ILE A 148 -2.68 -14.65 -9.86
CA ILE A 148 -3.58 -15.10 -8.80
C ILE A 148 -4.62 -16.02 -9.44
N THR A 149 -4.37 -17.32 -9.40
CA THR A 149 -5.23 -18.36 -10.01
C THR A 149 -6.46 -18.69 -9.16
N ASP A 150 -6.40 -18.42 -7.85
CA ASP A 150 -7.53 -18.56 -6.93
C ASP A 150 -7.51 -17.39 -5.93
N ILE A 151 -8.45 -16.46 -6.10
CA ILE A 151 -8.56 -15.26 -5.28
C ILE A 151 -8.94 -15.58 -3.83
N GLU A 152 -9.74 -16.63 -3.58
CA GLU A 152 -10.15 -16.98 -2.21
C GLU A 152 -9.00 -17.61 -1.45
N SER A 153 -8.25 -18.51 -2.09
CA SER A 153 -7.02 -19.06 -1.51
C SER A 153 -6.00 -17.96 -1.23
N PHE A 154 -5.81 -17.01 -2.17
CA PHE A 154 -4.91 -15.88 -1.99
C PHE A 154 -5.33 -15.00 -0.79
N ILE A 155 -6.59 -14.59 -0.73
CA ILE A 155 -7.12 -13.77 0.36
C ILE A 155 -7.06 -14.52 1.70
N SER A 156 -7.34 -15.82 1.71
CA SER A 156 -7.14 -16.65 2.92
C SER A 156 -5.69 -16.64 3.39
N GLY A 157 -4.73 -16.71 2.46
CA GLY A 157 -3.31 -16.55 2.76
C GLY A 157 -3.00 -15.19 3.38
N VAL A 158 -3.57 -14.10 2.84
CA VAL A 158 -3.42 -12.76 3.41
C VAL A 158 -4.01 -12.70 4.82
N ARG A 159 -5.25 -13.17 5.03
CA ARG A 159 -5.89 -13.18 6.36
C ARG A 159 -5.07 -13.95 7.39
N ASP A 160 -4.51 -15.10 7.03
CA ASP A 160 -3.64 -15.87 7.92
C ASP A 160 -2.37 -15.10 8.30
N MET A 161 -1.77 -14.34 7.38
CA MET A 161 -0.64 -13.46 7.70
C MET A 161 -1.00 -12.37 8.72
N TYR A 162 -2.16 -11.74 8.57
CA TYR A 162 -2.68 -10.76 9.52
C TYR A 162 -2.97 -11.41 10.89
N SER A 163 -3.65 -12.57 10.90
CA SER A 163 -3.99 -13.32 12.11
C SER A 163 -2.75 -13.74 12.90
N ARG A 164 -1.68 -14.20 12.24
CA ARG A 164 -0.39 -14.51 12.88
C ARG A 164 0.29 -13.30 13.51
N ALA A 165 0.00 -12.10 13.01
CA ALA A 165 0.42 -10.84 13.61
C ALA A 165 -0.54 -10.34 14.70
N ASN A 166 -1.55 -11.13 15.06
CA ASN A 166 -2.60 -10.80 16.03
C ASN A 166 -3.37 -9.52 15.67
N VAL A 167 -3.65 -9.34 14.38
CA VAL A 167 -4.44 -8.24 13.83
C VAL A 167 -5.43 -8.80 12.83
N ASP A 168 -6.69 -8.34 12.85
CA ASP A 168 -7.66 -8.74 11.85
C ASP A 168 -7.39 -8.07 10.49
N LEU A 169 -7.67 -8.76 9.39
CA LEU A 169 -7.76 -8.11 8.09
C LEU A 169 -9.12 -7.40 8.01
N HIS A 170 -9.09 -6.08 7.96
CA HIS A 170 -10.29 -5.26 7.87
C HIS A 170 -11.02 -5.50 6.53
N PRO A 171 -12.35 -5.69 6.51
CA PRO A 171 -13.10 -6.01 5.28
C PRO A 171 -12.93 -5.01 4.14
N VAL A 172 -12.80 -3.70 4.44
CA VAL A 172 -12.50 -2.68 3.43
C VAL A 172 -11.13 -2.91 2.78
N ILE A 173 -10.10 -3.27 3.57
CA ILE A 173 -8.76 -3.55 3.02
C ILE A 173 -8.79 -4.78 2.13
N GLU A 174 -9.49 -5.82 2.56
CA GLU A 174 -9.70 -7.00 1.72
C GLU A 174 -10.37 -6.64 0.40
N SER A 175 -11.44 -5.85 0.43
CA SER A 175 -12.12 -5.39 -0.78
C SER A 175 -11.18 -4.61 -1.69
N LEU A 176 -10.31 -3.74 -1.15
CA LEU A 176 -9.32 -3.00 -1.92
C LEU A 176 -8.27 -3.91 -2.55
N ILE A 177 -7.83 -4.96 -1.84
CA ILE A 177 -6.91 -5.97 -2.38
C ILE A 177 -7.57 -6.73 -3.53
N ARG A 178 -8.82 -7.18 -3.36
CA ARG A 178 -9.58 -7.88 -4.40
C ARG A 178 -9.75 -7.02 -5.65
N ASN A 179 -10.15 -5.76 -5.47
CA ASN A 179 -10.30 -4.81 -6.57
C ASN A 179 -8.97 -4.57 -7.30
N HIS A 180 -7.86 -4.44 -6.56
CA HIS A 180 -6.53 -4.32 -7.15
C HIS A 180 -6.16 -5.54 -8.00
N ILE A 181 -6.42 -6.75 -7.51
CA ILE A 181 -6.18 -8.00 -8.26
C ILE A 181 -7.00 -8.00 -9.57
N VAL A 182 -8.30 -7.72 -9.49
CA VAL A 182 -9.20 -7.69 -10.66
C VAL A 182 -8.78 -6.62 -11.67
N ASN A 183 -8.45 -5.41 -11.20
CA ASN A 183 -8.02 -4.31 -12.06
C ASN A 183 -6.67 -4.54 -12.75
N ASN A 184 -5.92 -5.57 -12.34
CA ASN A 184 -4.66 -5.98 -12.97
C ASN A 184 -4.80 -7.33 -13.69
N ASP A 185 -6.02 -7.74 -14.04
CA ASP A 185 -6.30 -9.00 -14.74
C ASP A 185 -5.68 -10.21 -14.03
N HIS A 186 -5.71 -10.20 -12.70
CA HIS A 186 -5.12 -11.24 -11.84
C HIS A 186 -3.61 -11.41 -11.97
N VAL A 187 -2.88 -10.50 -12.61
CA VAL A 187 -1.41 -10.58 -12.78
C VAL A 187 -0.71 -9.43 -12.07
N LEU A 188 0.21 -9.76 -11.17
CA LEU A 188 0.96 -8.78 -10.38
C LEU A 188 2.48 -8.97 -10.50
N PRO A 189 3.29 -7.91 -10.34
CA PRO A 189 4.74 -8.00 -10.48
C PRO A 189 5.37 -8.65 -9.25
N THR A 190 6.30 -9.58 -9.45
CA THR A 190 7.03 -10.21 -8.32
C THR A 190 7.90 -9.22 -7.57
N MET A 191 8.47 -8.23 -8.27
CA MET A 191 9.24 -7.14 -7.68
C MET A 191 8.43 -6.28 -6.69
N ALA A 192 7.11 -6.22 -6.85
CA ALA A 192 6.23 -5.51 -5.93
C ALA A 192 5.76 -6.39 -4.77
N GLY A 193 6.29 -7.61 -4.61
CA GLY A 193 5.93 -8.50 -3.52
C GLY A 193 4.48 -9.00 -3.57
N ILE A 194 4.05 -9.62 -2.47
CA ILE A 194 2.68 -10.11 -2.29
C ILE A 194 1.76 -8.93 -1.94
N ALA A 195 0.74 -8.70 -2.76
CA ALA A 195 -0.26 -7.67 -2.52
C ALA A 195 -0.95 -7.86 -1.16
N GLY A 196 -1.17 -6.76 -0.44
CA GLY A 196 -1.84 -6.75 0.86
C GLY A 196 -0.93 -6.94 2.09
N LEU A 197 0.31 -7.40 1.92
CA LEU A 197 1.24 -7.70 3.04
C LEU A 197 2.18 -6.54 3.39
N HIS A 198 2.05 -5.41 2.71
CA HIS A 198 3.00 -4.31 2.80
C HIS A 198 2.71 -3.37 3.97
N ALA A 199 3.74 -2.66 4.43
CA ALA A 199 3.66 -1.76 5.57
C ALA A 199 2.57 -0.67 5.41
N GLU A 200 2.42 -0.11 4.21
CA GLU A 200 1.43 0.94 3.93
C GLU A 200 -0.01 0.40 4.02
N VAL A 201 -0.24 -0.82 3.53
CA VAL A 201 -1.55 -1.47 3.60
C VAL A 201 -1.89 -1.83 5.05
N GLN A 202 -0.92 -2.29 5.83
CA GLN A 202 -1.09 -2.53 7.26
C GLN A 202 -1.39 -1.25 8.04
N ALA A 203 -0.75 -0.13 7.68
CA ALA A 203 -1.01 1.16 8.29
C ALA A 203 -2.49 1.57 8.10
N LEU A 204 -3.01 1.46 6.87
CA LEU A 204 -4.42 1.73 6.61
C LEU A 204 -5.34 0.72 7.30
N ASN A 205 -4.99 -0.56 7.30
CA ASN A 205 -5.75 -1.59 8.02
C ASN A 205 -5.93 -1.23 9.51
N ASN A 206 -4.84 -0.81 10.15
CA ASN A 206 -4.88 -0.45 11.56
C ASN A 206 -5.71 0.82 11.81
N LEU A 207 -5.62 1.82 10.93
CA LEU A 207 -6.45 3.02 11.00
C LEU A 207 -7.94 2.66 11.05
N LEU A 208 -8.40 1.81 10.13
CA LEU A 208 -9.83 1.48 10.02
C LEU A 208 -10.33 0.68 11.23
N ILE A 209 -9.55 -0.28 11.72
CA ILE A 209 -9.88 -1.03 12.96
C ILE A 209 -10.00 -0.10 14.16
N LEU A 210 -9.07 0.85 14.31
CA LEU A 210 -9.16 1.82 15.40
C LEU A 210 -10.38 2.73 15.24
N ALA A 211 -10.75 3.07 14.01
CA ALA A 211 -11.91 3.88 13.73
C ALA A 211 -13.22 3.15 14.07
N ASP A 212 -13.30 1.84 13.81
CA ASP A 212 -14.41 0.99 14.29
C ASP A 212 -14.49 0.97 15.81
N GLY A 213 -13.35 0.75 16.49
CA GLY A 213 -13.28 0.75 17.95
C GLY A 213 -13.75 2.07 18.56
N ARG A 214 -13.33 3.21 17.99
CA ARG A 214 -13.79 4.55 18.44
C ARG A 214 -15.30 4.75 18.24
N ALA A 215 -15.86 4.17 17.19
CA ALA A 215 -17.30 4.22 16.92
C ALA A 215 -18.11 3.20 17.74
N GLY A 216 -17.47 2.37 18.58
CA GLY A 216 -18.12 1.29 19.32
C GLY A 216 -18.72 0.22 18.40
N LYS A 217 -18.13 0.01 17.23
CA LYS A 217 -18.58 -0.96 16.23
C LYS A 217 -17.64 -2.16 16.19
N ILE A 218 -18.19 -3.30 15.76
CA ILE A 218 -17.39 -4.44 15.35
C ILE A 218 -16.56 -4.07 14.12
N VAL A 219 -15.46 -4.80 13.87
CA VAL A 219 -14.61 -4.58 12.69
C VAL A 219 -15.44 -4.68 11.41
N GLY A 220 -15.36 -3.66 10.55
CA GLY A 220 -16.17 -3.56 9.33
C GLY A 220 -17.64 -3.18 9.54
N GLY A 221 -18.03 -2.78 10.76
CA GLY A 221 -19.42 -2.50 11.14
C GLY A 221 -19.92 -1.08 10.84
N ARG A 222 -19.11 -0.22 10.22
CA ARG A 222 -19.48 1.15 9.84
C ARG A 222 -19.88 1.24 8.37
N LYS A 223 -20.50 2.36 8.00
CA LYS A 223 -20.85 2.62 6.60
C LYS A 223 -19.60 2.98 5.79
N ILE A 224 -19.63 2.67 4.49
CA ILE A 224 -18.47 2.87 3.61
C ILE A 224 -18.02 4.33 3.54
N GLU A 225 -18.97 5.27 3.58
CA GLU A 225 -18.70 6.71 3.53
C GLU A 225 -17.91 7.17 4.74
N GLU A 226 -18.12 6.56 5.90
CA GLU A 226 -17.37 6.86 7.12
C GLU A 226 -15.90 6.43 7.00
N TYR A 227 -15.65 5.25 6.41
CA TYR A 227 -14.29 4.81 6.12
C TYR A 227 -13.60 5.69 5.07
N MET A 228 -14.34 6.16 4.05
CA MET A 228 -13.82 7.10 3.07
C MET A 228 -13.38 8.42 3.71
N GLN A 229 -14.15 8.94 4.67
CA GLN A 229 -13.78 10.12 5.43
C GLN A 229 -12.51 9.89 6.27
N ASP A 230 -12.39 8.74 6.93
CA ASP A 230 -11.18 8.42 7.70
C ASP A 230 -9.95 8.28 6.80
N MET A 231 -10.08 7.65 5.64
CA MET A 231 -9.01 7.54 4.65
C MET A 231 -8.58 8.92 4.15
N LEU A 232 -9.53 9.82 3.89
CA LEU A 232 -9.27 11.20 3.46
C LEU A 232 -8.53 12.03 4.49
N LYS A 233 -8.88 11.82 5.74
CA LYS A 233 -8.27 12.47 6.90
C LYS A 233 -6.97 11.80 7.32
N SER A 234 -6.52 10.79 6.59
CA SER A 234 -5.29 10.05 6.90
C SER A 234 -4.17 10.36 5.93
N PHE A 235 -2.95 10.42 6.48
CA PHE A 235 -1.70 10.67 5.79
C PHE A 235 -0.75 9.52 6.09
N ILE A 236 -0.53 8.66 5.10
CA ILE A 236 0.39 7.53 5.16
C ILE A 236 1.74 7.98 4.64
N PHE A 237 2.80 7.64 5.37
CA PHE A 237 4.18 7.94 5.02
C PHE A 237 5.04 6.70 5.19
N THR A 238 6.03 6.57 4.32
CA THR A 238 6.88 5.38 4.27
C THR A 238 8.33 5.76 4.00
N GLN A 239 9.26 5.18 4.76
CA GLN A 239 10.69 5.35 4.55
C GLN A 239 11.38 4.02 4.30
N ARG A 240 12.47 4.05 3.52
CA ARG A 240 13.26 2.87 3.18
C ARG A 240 14.01 2.37 4.40
N LEU A 241 13.97 1.04 4.60
CA LEU A 241 14.78 0.37 5.61
C LEU A 241 16.04 -0.31 5.05
N THR A 242 16.13 -0.51 3.73
CA THR A 242 17.27 -1.14 3.09
C THR A 242 18.18 -0.14 2.35
N THR A 243 19.48 -0.48 2.29
CA THR A 243 20.52 0.11 1.39
C THR A 243 21.08 1.49 1.77
N LYS A 244 21.89 2.08 0.87
CA LYS A 244 22.49 3.42 0.98
C LYS A 244 21.45 4.56 1.13
N GLN A 245 20.18 4.28 0.83
CA GLN A 245 19.07 5.24 0.89
C GLN A 245 18.17 5.02 2.12
N ALA A 246 18.66 4.32 3.14
CA ALA A 246 17.96 4.13 4.40
C ALA A 246 17.53 5.46 5.01
N GLY A 247 16.27 5.58 5.44
CA GLY A 247 15.68 6.81 5.96
C GLY A 247 15.12 7.76 4.90
N ASN A 248 15.38 7.54 3.60
CA ASN A 248 14.74 8.31 2.54
C ASN A 248 13.29 7.90 2.34
N ASP A 249 12.47 8.84 1.85
CA ASP A 249 11.10 8.59 1.45
C ASP A 249 11.02 7.42 0.45
N PHE A 250 10.03 6.57 0.67
CA PHE A 250 9.71 5.43 -0.15
C PHE A 250 8.32 5.60 -0.73
N ALA A 251 8.26 5.82 -2.05
CA ALA A 251 7.00 5.84 -2.76
C ALA A 251 6.34 4.45 -2.67
N ALA A 252 5.02 4.45 -2.49
CA ALA A 252 4.22 3.24 -2.54
C ALA A 252 4.49 2.49 -3.85
N CYS A 253 4.77 1.19 -3.74
CA CYS A 253 4.99 0.32 -4.89
C CYS A 253 3.67 0.09 -5.67
N HIS A 254 3.73 -0.56 -6.83
CA HIS A 254 2.56 -0.88 -7.67
C HIS A 254 1.37 -1.46 -6.88
N ASN A 255 1.63 -2.41 -5.98
CA ASN A 255 0.59 -3.02 -5.15
C ASN A 255 -0.01 -2.02 -4.16
N CYS A 256 0.82 -1.26 -3.45
CA CYS A 256 0.34 -0.26 -2.50
C CYS A 256 -0.39 0.89 -3.21
N SER A 257 0.15 1.40 -4.34
CA SER A 257 -0.49 2.45 -5.13
C SER A 257 -1.89 2.04 -5.59
N GLY A 258 -2.05 0.82 -6.08
CA GLY A 258 -3.34 0.33 -6.57
C GLY A 258 -4.32 -0.01 -5.44
N ILE A 259 -3.87 -0.60 -4.34
CA ILE A 259 -4.71 -0.88 -3.16
C ILE A 259 -5.16 0.41 -2.47
N LEU A 260 -4.26 1.40 -2.37
CA LEU A 260 -4.50 2.69 -1.72
C LEU A 260 -4.96 3.76 -2.73
N SER A 261 -5.56 3.35 -3.85
CA SER A 261 -5.89 4.24 -4.97
C SER A 261 -7.08 5.16 -4.74
N VAL A 262 -7.81 5.05 -3.61
CA VAL A 262 -8.89 5.97 -3.19
C VAL A 262 -9.07 5.88 -1.67
N PRO A 263 -9.38 6.95 -0.92
CA PRO A 263 -8.81 8.30 -0.97
C PRO A 263 -7.65 8.48 0.04
N ALA A 264 -6.93 7.40 0.36
CA ALA A 264 -5.82 7.45 1.31
C ALA A 264 -4.65 8.29 0.75
N ASN A 265 -4.21 9.30 1.50
CA ASN A 265 -3.11 10.16 1.10
C ASN A 265 -1.77 9.48 1.41
N VAL A 266 -1.00 9.10 0.38
CA VAL A 266 0.35 8.57 0.55
C VAL A 266 1.35 9.68 0.22
N ILE A 267 1.86 10.34 1.26
CA ILE A 267 2.60 11.60 1.10
C ILE A 267 4.03 11.40 0.57
N THR A 268 4.57 10.19 0.74
CA THR A 268 5.88 9.79 0.20
C THR A 268 5.80 9.37 -1.28
N GLY A 269 4.62 9.53 -1.89
CA GLY A 269 4.35 9.30 -3.31
C GLY A 269 3.72 7.94 -3.61
N LYS A 270 3.08 7.85 -4.77
CA LYS A 270 2.55 6.63 -5.37
C LYS A 270 3.22 6.44 -6.72
N VAL A 271 3.69 5.23 -7.04
CA VAL A 271 4.14 4.93 -8.42
C VAL A 271 2.92 4.68 -9.31
N ALA A 272 2.96 5.22 -10.54
CA ALA A 272 1.89 5.02 -11.53
C ALA A 272 1.85 3.59 -12.11
N SER A 273 2.97 2.86 -12.04
CA SER A 273 3.07 1.44 -12.40
C SER A 273 4.30 0.83 -11.72
N ALA A 274 4.41 -0.50 -11.74
CA ALA A 274 5.64 -1.23 -11.39
C ALA A 274 6.86 -0.93 -12.30
N GLY A 275 6.79 0.11 -13.14
CA GLY A 275 7.78 0.48 -14.15
C GLY A 275 7.31 0.14 -15.57
N SER A 276 7.93 0.77 -16.58
CA SER A 276 7.63 0.56 -18.01
C SER A 276 7.71 -0.91 -18.44
N ASN A 277 8.61 -1.68 -17.81
CA ASN A 277 8.76 -3.11 -18.07
C ASN A 277 7.51 -3.92 -17.71
N PHE A 278 6.78 -3.57 -16.64
CA PHE A 278 5.60 -4.34 -16.23
C PHE A 278 4.40 -4.13 -17.17
N SER A 279 4.17 -2.90 -17.64
CA SER A 279 3.14 -2.63 -18.65
C SER A 279 3.40 -3.37 -19.96
N LEU A 280 4.67 -3.47 -20.37
CA LEU A 280 5.10 -4.30 -21.51
C LEU A 280 4.93 -5.81 -21.22
N ILE A 281 5.10 -6.23 -19.97
CA ILE A 281 4.88 -7.62 -19.55
C ILE A 281 3.40 -7.99 -19.67
N LEU A 282 2.49 -7.14 -19.18
CA LEU A 282 1.04 -7.33 -19.27
C LEU A 282 0.58 -7.38 -20.74
N SER A 283 1.01 -6.43 -21.58
CA SER A 283 0.61 -6.41 -22.99
C SER A 283 1.09 -7.65 -23.75
N ARG A 284 2.33 -8.11 -23.51
CA ARG A 284 2.84 -9.35 -24.10
C ARG A 284 2.15 -10.59 -23.57
N TYR A 285 1.77 -10.61 -22.30
CA TYR A 285 1.00 -11.73 -21.73
C TYR A 285 -0.37 -11.84 -22.41
N LYS A 286 -1.08 -10.72 -22.57
CA LYS A 286 -2.35 -10.67 -23.31
C LYS A 286 -2.20 -11.18 -24.74
N ASN A 287 -1.18 -10.69 -25.46
CA ASN A 287 -0.90 -11.13 -26.83
C ASN A 287 -0.49 -12.61 -26.94
N SER A 288 0.03 -13.22 -25.87
CA SER A 288 0.37 -14.65 -25.86
C SER A 288 -0.84 -15.56 -25.57
N GLN A 289 -1.89 -15.01 -24.95
CA GLN A 289 -3.17 -15.71 -24.71
C GLN A 289 -4.09 -15.62 -25.94
N GLU A 290 -3.98 -14.54 -26.73
CA GLU A 290 -4.59 -14.43 -28.05
C GLU A 290 -3.73 -15.20 -29.07
N SER A 291 -4.01 -16.50 -29.25
CA SER A 291 -3.35 -17.27 -30.33
C SER A 291 -3.66 -16.66 -31.71
N PRO A 292 -2.71 -16.76 -32.67
CA PRO A 292 -2.91 -16.24 -34.02
C PRO A 292 -4.04 -17.01 -34.71
N ILE A 293 -5.00 -16.25 -35.24
CA ILE A 293 -6.02 -16.73 -36.18
C ILE A 293 -5.33 -17.19 -37.47
#